data_AF-A0A7K2VCD1-F1
#
_entry.id   AF-A0A7K2VCD1-F1
#
_cell.length_a   1.000
_cell.length_b   1.000
_cell.length_c   1.000
_cell.angle_alpha   90.00
_cell.angle_beta   90.00
_cell.angle_gamma   90.00
#
_symmetry.space_group_name_H-M   'P 1'
#
loop_
_entity.id
_entity.type
_entity.pdbx_description
1 polymer ?
#
loop_
_entity_poly.entity_id
_entity_poly.type
_entity_poly.pdbx_seq_one_letter_code
_entity_poly.pdbx_strand_id
1 'polypeptide(L)'
;MGAIAVVLDHTTATALHDPKDPFNEAVAAFYVQASGGLGTLYAPVLSLTVGDTERPGLLAYINGLRFIQIEPFDTEAALTATELLHAGHSWAAVHAIHAARPSAAFPSGRFLLTLTPEAYADTGVQAVHPD
;
A
#
# COMPACT_ATOMS: atom_id res chain seq x y z
N MET A 1 -15.70 -8.86 14.53
CA MET A 1 -14.38 -8.75 13.88
C MET A 1 -14.38 -7.45 13.11
N GLY A 2 -13.42 -6.55 13.38
CA GLY A 2 -13.26 -5.34 12.58
C GLY A 2 -12.89 -5.71 11.15
N ALA A 3 -13.32 -4.93 10.17
CA ALA A 3 -12.91 -5.10 8.77
C ALA A 3 -11.37 -5.04 8.69
N ILE A 4 -10.77 -5.94 7.92
CA ILE A 4 -9.30 -5.98 7.77
C ILE A 4 -8.89 -4.77 6.92
N ALA A 5 -8.00 -3.93 7.44
CA ALA A 5 -7.44 -2.80 6.71
C ALA A 5 -6.07 -3.20 6.13
N VAL A 6 -5.94 -3.10 4.81
CA VAL A 6 -4.72 -3.48 4.08
C VAL A 6 -4.24 -2.29 3.26
N VAL A 7 -2.96 -1.98 3.34
CA VAL A 7 -2.26 -0.98 2.55
C VAL A 7 -1.57 -1.68 1.40
N LEU A 8 -1.76 -1.21 0.17
CA LEU A 8 -1.06 -1.66 -1.02
C LEU A 8 0.16 -0.78 -1.24
N ASP A 9 1.34 -1.37 -1.32
CA ASP A 9 2.54 -0.65 -1.76
C ASP A 9 2.59 -0.49 -3.28
N HIS A 10 3.64 0.17 -3.77
CA HIS A 10 3.87 0.36 -5.21
C HIS A 10 4.04 -0.97 -5.97
N THR A 11 4.62 -2.01 -5.35
CA THR A 11 4.86 -3.30 -6.02
C THR A 11 3.56 -4.06 -6.25
N THR A 12 2.68 -4.13 -5.24
CA THR A 12 1.38 -4.78 -5.35
C THR A 12 0.38 -3.99 -6.18
N ALA A 13 0.43 -2.65 -6.12
CA ALA A 13 -0.33 -1.81 -7.04
C ALA A 13 0.09 -2.08 -8.50
N THR A 14 1.39 -2.23 -8.76
CA THR A 14 1.92 -2.57 -10.09
C THR A 14 1.48 -3.97 -10.52
N ALA A 15 1.53 -4.97 -9.64
CA ALA A 15 1.06 -6.32 -9.90
C ALA A 15 -0.44 -6.35 -10.24
N LEU A 16 -1.27 -5.56 -9.53
CA LEU A 16 -2.69 -5.45 -9.82
C LEU A 16 -2.98 -4.78 -11.18
N HIS A 17 -2.10 -3.90 -11.64
CA HIS A 17 -2.22 -3.23 -12.94
C HIS A 17 -1.70 -4.09 -14.10
N ASP A 18 -0.73 -4.99 -13.86
CA ASP A 18 -0.18 -5.88 -14.89
C ASP A 18 -0.85 -7.27 -14.88
N PRO A 19 -1.71 -7.60 -15.85
CA PRO A 19 -2.33 -8.92 -15.92
C PRO A 19 -1.34 -10.06 -16.22
N LYS A 20 -0.09 -9.75 -16.58
CA LYS A 20 0.96 -10.76 -16.78
C LYS A 20 1.78 -11.00 -15.52
N ASP A 21 1.58 -10.21 -14.47
CA ASP A 21 2.28 -10.41 -13.21
C ASP A 21 1.82 -11.72 -12.55
N PRO A 22 2.74 -12.59 -12.11
CA PRO A 22 2.39 -13.86 -11.48
C PRO A 22 1.51 -13.70 -10.23
N PHE A 23 1.57 -12.55 -9.55
CA PHE A 23 0.82 -12.26 -8.34
C PHE A 23 -0.47 -11.47 -8.60
N ASN A 24 -0.80 -11.18 -9.87
CA ASN A 24 -2.00 -10.43 -10.24
C ASN A 24 -3.27 -11.07 -9.65
N GLU A 25 -3.44 -12.39 -9.79
CA GLU A 25 -4.62 -13.10 -9.29
C GLU A 25 -4.73 -13.03 -7.77
N ALA A 26 -3.61 -13.16 -7.06
CA ALA A 26 -3.55 -13.10 -5.61
C ALA A 26 -3.93 -11.70 -5.09
N VAL A 27 -3.34 -10.64 -5.67
CA VAL A 27 -3.68 -9.25 -5.31
C VAL A 27 -5.12 -8.90 -5.71
N ALA A 28 -5.59 -9.39 -6.85
CA ALA A 28 -6.98 -9.22 -7.28
C ALA A 28 -7.97 -9.92 -6.34
N ALA A 29 -7.60 -11.05 -5.72
CA ALA A 29 -8.44 -11.71 -4.72
C ALA A 29 -8.70 -10.80 -3.50
N PHE A 30 -7.69 -10.06 -3.02
CA PHE A 30 -7.88 -9.05 -1.96
C PHE A 30 -8.83 -7.93 -2.40
N TYR A 31 -8.75 -7.48 -3.66
CA TYR A 31 -9.68 -6.50 -4.21
C TYR A 31 -11.12 -7.04 -4.26
N VAL A 32 -11.30 -8.30 -4.66
CA VAL A 32 -12.62 -8.96 -4.65
C VAL A 32 -13.15 -9.09 -3.21
N GLN A 33 -12.31 -9.48 -2.24
CA GLN A 33 -12.69 -9.54 -0.83
C GLN A 33 -13.11 -8.17 -0.29
N ALA A 34 -12.41 -7.11 -0.66
CA ALA A 34 -12.78 -5.75 -0.30
C ALA A 34 -14.12 -5.34 -0.92
N SER A 35 -14.39 -5.73 -2.17
CA SER A 35 -15.71 -5.53 -2.80
C SER A 35 -16.85 -6.25 -2.07
N GLY A 36 -16.55 -7.39 -1.44
CA GLY A 36 -17.48 -8.15 -0.59
C GLY A 36 -17.63 -7.60 0.83
N GLY A 37 -16.96 -6.49 1.18
CA GLY A 37 -17.02 -5.88 2.51
C GLY A 37 -16.21 -6.61 3.59
N LEU A 38 -15.32 -7.53 3.20
CA LEU A 38 -14.47 -8.26 4.15
C LEU A 38 -13.24 -7.46 4.60
N GLY A 39 -12.89 -6.39 3.88
CA GLY A 39 -11.79 -5.50 4.21
C GLY A 39 -11.82 -4.21 3.41
N THR A 40 -10.90 -3.30 3.75
CA THR A 40 -10.70 -2.05 3.03
C THR A 40 -9.26 -2.00 2.53
N LEU A 41 -9.10 -1.73 1.24
CA LEU A 41 -7.80 -1.51 0.62
C LEU A 41 -7.47 -0.02 0.62
N TYR A 42 -6.27 0.31 1.03
CA TYR A 42 -5.71 1.66 1.02
C TYR A 42 -4.51 1.70 0.09
N ALA A 43 -4.39 2.72 -0.76
CA ALA A 43 -3.27 2.88 -1.66
C ALA A 43 -2.61 4.25 -1.44
N PRO A 44 -1.40 4.33 -0.87
CA PRO A 44 -0.75 5.59 -0.58
C PRO A 44 -0.36 6.34 -1.85
N VAL A 45 -0.84 7.59 -2.01
CA VAL A 45 -0.70 8.34 -3.28
C VAL A 45 0.76 8.52 -3.70
N LEU A 46 1.67 8.76 -2.75
CA LEU A 46 3.10 8.87 -3.03
C LEU A 46 3.71 7.55 -3.55
N SER A 47 3.36 6.42 -2.94
CA SER A 47 3.79 5.09 -3.41
C SER A 47 3.27 4.82 -4.82
N LEU A 48 2.01 5.15 -5.09
CA LEU A 48 1.42 5.05 -6.43
C LEU A 48 2.10 5.99 -7.42
N THR A 49 2.47 7.21 -7.01
CA THR A 49 3.15 8.18 -7.88
C THR A 49 4.52 7.66 -8.30
N VAL A 50 5.28 7.07 -7.36
CA VAL A 50 6.56 6.45 -7.70
C VAL A 50 6.34 5.24 -8.63
N GLY A 51 5.36 4.37 -8.33
CA GLY A 51 5.03 3.24 -9.21
C GLY A 51 4.57 3.68 -10.61
N ASP A 52 3.84 4.79 -10.73
CA ASP A 52 3.40 5.34 -12.03
C ASP A 52 4.58 5.84 -12.87
N THR A 53 5.67 6.31 -12.24
CA THR A 53 6.90 6.66 -12.98
C THR A 53 7.57 5.45 -13.64
N GLU A 54 7.45 4.27 -13.03
CA GLU A 54 7.95 3.02 -13.60
C GLU A 54 6.96 2.39 -14.59
N ARG A 55 5.65 2.55 -14.32
CA ARG A 55 4.57 2.02 -15.13
C ARG A 55 3.47 3.06 -15.37
N PRO A 56 3.59 3.85 -16.45
CA PRO A 56 2.65 4.94 -16.74
C PRO A 56 1.20 4.47 -16.79
N GLY A 57 0.32 5.17 -16.07
CA GLY A 57 -1.12 4.89 -16.01
C GLY A 57 -1.56 4.08 -14.80
N LEU A 58 -0.62 3.61 -13.96
CA LEU A 58 -0.91 2.94 -12.69
C LEU A 58 -1.81 3.77 -11.79
N LEU A 59 -1.47 5.05 -11.55
CA LEU A 59 -2.24 5.90 -10.64
C LEU A 59 -3.67 6.11 -11.15
N ALA A 60 -3.81 6.35 -12.46
CA ALA A 60 -5.11 6.52 -13.10
C ALA A 60 -5.95 5.24 -13.03
N TYR A 61 -5.32 4.07 -13.21
CA TYR A 61 -5.95 2.77 -13.06
C TYR A 61 -6.47 2.55 -11.63
N ILE A 62 -5.62 2.71 -10.62
CA ILE A 62 -6.00 2.52 -9.21
C ILE A 62 -7.09 3.51 -8.79
N ASN A 63 -7.01 4.78 -9.22
CA ASN A 63 -8.04 5.78 -8.96
C ASN A 63 -9.40 5.43 -9.61
N GLY A 64 -9.42 4.62 -10.67
CA GLY A 64 -10.65 4.11 -11.29
C GLY A 64 -11.32 2.97 -10.53
N LEU A 65 -10.63 2.35 -9.56
CA LEU A 65 -11.13 1.22 -8.79
C LEU A 65 -11.98 1.70 -7.61
N ARG A 66 -13.18 1.12 -7.45
CA ARG A 66 -14.17 1.57 -6.46
C ARG A 66 -13.90 1.13 -5.03
N PHE A 67 -13.17 0.03 -4.86
CA PHE A 67 -12.95 -0.60 -3.55
C PHE A 67 -11.54 -0.37 -3.00
N ILE A 68 -10.83 0.61 -3.55
CA ILE A 68 -9.53 1.07 -3.05
C ILE A 68 -9.65 2.54 -2.66
N GLN A 69 -9.24 2.86 -1.44
CA GLN A 69 -9.16 4.24 -0.95
C GLN A 69 -7.76 4.77 -1.17
N ILE A 70 -7.62 5.86 -1.92
CA ILE A 70 -6.33 6.53 -2.04
C ILE A 70 -6.03 7.29 -0.74
N GLU A 71 -4.93 6.95 -0.10
CA GLU A 71 -4.46 7.65 1.10
C GLU A 71 -3.75 8.95 0.67
N PRO A 72 -4.21 10.13 1.14
CA PRO A 72 -3.57 11.40 0.83
C PRO A 72 -2.23 11.52 1.55
N PHE A 73 -1.28 12.21 0.93
CA PHE A 73 0.00 12.55 1.55
C PHE A 73 -0.10 13.94 2.21
N ASP A 74 -0.48 13.95 3.48
CA ASP A 74 -0.64 15.18 4.27
C ASP A 74 0.65 15.54 5.05
N THR A 75 0.55 16.56 5.92
CA THR A 75 1.70 17.03 6.70
C THR A 75 2.22 15.98 7.69
N GLU A 76 1.35 15.18 8.31
CA GLU A 76 1.77 14.14 9.26
C GLU A 76 2.51 13.01 8.52
N ALA A 77 2.01 12.64 7.34
CA ALA A 77 2.68 11.74 6.43
C ALA A 77 4.05 12.30 5.99
N ALA A 78 4.15 13.60 5.71
CA ALA A 78 5.39 14.25 5.30
C ALA A 78 6.44 14.31 6.43
N LEU A 79 6.04 14.57 7.67
CA LEU A 79 6.94 14.53 8.82
C LEU A 79 7.51 13.13 9.02
N THR A 80 6.64 12.11 9.01
CA THR A 80 7.05 10.70 9.12
C THR A 80 7.97 10.30 7.96
N ALA A 81 7.62 10.70 6.73
CA ALA A 81 8.42 10.39 5.56
C ALA A 81 9.81 11.02 5.64
N THR A 82 9.93 12.26 6.13
CA THR A 82 11.22 12.94 6.30
C THR A 82 12.16 12.16 7.22
N GLU A 83 11.64 11.68 8.36
CA GLU A 83 12.42 10.85 9.29
C GLU A 83 12.88 9.53 8.65
N LEU A 84 11.98 8.86 7.93
CA LEU A 84 12.26 7.60 7.25
C LEU A 84 13.27 7.78 6.10
N LEU A 85 13.18 8.86 5.34
CA LEU A 85 14.12 9.20 4.28
C LEU A 85 15.52 9.46 4.84
N HIS A 86 15.63 10.16 5.98
CA HIS A 86 16.90 10.34 6.67
C HIS A 86 17.48 9.02 7.19
N ALA A 87 16.62 8.06 7.54
CA ALA A 87 17.02 6.70 7.90
C ALA A 87 17.37 5.81 6.68
N GLY A 88 17.24 6.32 5.45
CA GLY A 88 17.63 5.64 4.22
C GLY A 88 16.51 4.83 3.54
N HIS A 89 15.26 4.96 3.99
CA HIS A 89 14.13 4.33 3.30
C HIS A 89 13.81 5.02 1.97
N SER A 90 13.22 4.29 1.03
CA SER A 90 12.88 4.81 -0.30
C SER A 90 11.59 5.63 -0.31
N TRP A 91 11.52 6.59 -1.23
CA TRP A 91 10.29 7.36 -1.49
C TRP A 91 9.07 6.50 -1.79
N ALA A 92 9.27 5.32 -2.41
CA ALA A 92 8.21 4.37 -2.70
C ALA A 92 7.63 3.73 -1.42
N ALA A 93 8.47 3.53 -0.40
CA ALA A 93 8.12 2.83 0.83
C ALA A 93 7.62 3.76 1.95
N VAL A 94 8.14 4.98 2.06
CA VAL A 94 7.90 5.84 3.24
C VAL A 94 6.43 6.14 3.52
N HIS A 95 5.63 6.38 2.48
CA HIS A 95 4.21 6.66 2.65
C HIS A 95 3.42 5.38 3.01
N ALA A 96 3.79 4.25 2.43
CA ALA A 96 3.22 2.96 2.80
C ALA A 96 3.56 2.58 4.25
N ILE A 97 4.76 2.90 4.73
CA ILE A 97 5.15 2.72 6.13
C ILE A 97 4.30 3.61 7.05
N HIS A 98 4.19 4.90 6.73
CA HIS A 98 3.34 5.82 7.51
C HIS A 98 1.90 5.31 7.57
N ALA A 99 1.33 4.90 6.43
CA ALA A 99 -0.02 4.38 6.39
C ALA A 99 -0.16 3.09 7.22
N ALA A 100 0.76 2.14 7.09
CA ALA A 100 0.63 0.83 7.75
C ALA A 100 0.88 0.86 9.26
N ARG A 101 1.58 1.88 9.78
CA ARG A 101 1.90 1.98 11.22
C ARG A 101 0.65 2.15 12.10
N PRO A 102 0.70 1.69 13.36
CA PRO A 102 -0.34 1.94 14.34
C PRO A 102 -0.66 3.43 14.49
N SER A 103 -1.95 3.76 14.49
CA SER A 103 -2.46 5.12 14.64
C SER A 103 -3.73 5.14 15.50
N ALA A 104 -4.25 6.32 15.84
CA ALA A 104 -5.50 6.43 16.60
C ALA A 104 -6.69 5.78 15.87
N ALA A 105 -6.72 5.85 14.54
CA ALA A 105 -7.74 5.21 13.71
C ALA A 105 -7.52 3.69 13.58
N PHE A 106 -6.25 3.25 13.58
CA PHE A 106 -5.86 1.84 13.49
C PHE A 106 -4.88 1.47 14.61
N PRO A 107 -5.37 1.21 15.85
CA PRO A 107 -4.49 0.98 17.00
C PRO A 107 -3.55 -0.23 16.86
N SER A 108 -3.94 -1.22 16.05
CA SER A 108 -3.13 -2.40 15.73
C SER A 108 -2.27 -2.22 14.47
N GLY A 109 -2.30 -1.06 13.82
CA GLY A 109 -1.75 -0.85 12.49
C GLY A 109 -2.63 -1.45 11.39
N ARG A 110 -2.14 -1.35 10.15
CA ARG A 110 -2.74 -1.97 8.97
C ARG A 110 -1.75 -2.97 8.39
N PHE A 111 -2.25 -4.03 7.77
CA PHE A 111 -1.40 -4.94 7.02
C PHE A 111 -0.85 -4.23 5.79
N LEU A 112 0.40 -4.46 5.45
CA LEU A 112 1.02 -3.92 4.24
C LEU A 112 1.21 -5.07 3.26
N LEU A 113 0.44 -5.08 2.18
CA LEU A 113 0.64 -6.03 1.09
C LEU A 113 1.80 -5.53 0.22
N THR A 114 2.83 -6.36 0.04
CA THR A 114 4.02 -6.04 -0.75
C THR A 114 4.63 -7.32 -1.33
N LEU A 115 5.24 -7.22 -2.52
CA LEU A 115 6.03 -8.30 -3.10
C LEU A 115 7.45 -8.36 -2.52
N THR A 116 7.86 -7.35 -1.74
CA THR A 116 9.19 -7.28 -1.12
C THR A 116 9.07 -7.02 0.39
N PRO A 117 8.57 -7.97 1.20
CA PRO A 117 8.37 -7.78 2.65
C PRO A 117 9.66 -7.37 3.39
N GLU A 118 10.81 -7.85 2.93
CA GLU A 118 12.12 -7.54 3.48
C GLU A 118 12.48 -6.05 3.40
N ALA A 119 11.94 -5.30 2.42
CA ALA A 119 12.14 -3.86 2.31
C ALA A 119 11.48 -3.07 3.45
N TYR A 120 10.58 -3.71 4.18
CA TYR A 120 9.84 -3.15 5.30
C TYR A 120 10.24 -3.75 6.65
N ALA A 121 11.28 -4.60 6.68
CA ALA A 121 11.85 -5.12 7.91
C ALA A 121 12.24 -3.97 8.86
N ASP A 122 12.05 -4.18 10.17
CA ASP A 122 12.39 -3.23 11.23
C ASP A 122 11.67 -1.86 11.18
N THR A 123 10.67 -1.70 10.30
CA THR A 123 9.89 -0.44 10.21
C THR A 123 8.67 -0.40 11.15
N GLY A 124 8.38 -1.51 11.84
CA GLY A 124 7.23 -1.67 12.74
C GLY A 124 5.90 -1.94 12.03
N VAL A 125 5.91 -2.19 10.72
CA VAL A 125 4.72 -2.54 9.93
C VAL A 125 4.58 -4.05 9.77
N GLN A 126 3.35 -4.50 9.58
CA GLN A 126 3.04 -5.90 9.30
C GLN A 126 3.03 -6.14 7.78
N ALA A 127 4.22 -6.28 7.19
CA ALA A 127 4.38 -6.59 5.77
C ALA A 127 4.04 -8.06 5.48
N VAL A 128 3.21 -8.29 4.48
CA VAL A 128 2.74 -9.61 4.06
C VAL A 128 2.90 -9.75 2.55
N HIS A 129 3.40 -10.92 2.12
CA HIS A 129 3.42 -11.31 0.72
C HIS A 129 2.05 -11.89 0.33
N PRO A 130 1.53 -11.65 -0.89
CA PRO A 130 0.25 -12.20 -1.34
C PRO A 130 0.21 -13.72 -1.62
N ASP A 131 1.26 -14.49 -1.30
CA ASP A 131 1.40 -15.93 -1.63
C ASP A 131 0.75 -16.88 -0.62
#